data_AF-A0A765TCA6-F1
#
_entry.id   AF-A0A765TCA6-F1
#
_cell.length_a   1.000
_cell.length_b   1.000
_cell.length_c   1.000
_cell.angle_alpha   90.00
_cell.angle_beta   90.00
_cell.angle_gamma   90.00
#
_symmetry.space_group_name_H-M   'P 1'
#
loop_
_entity.id
_entity.type
_entity.pdbx_description
1 polymer ?
#
loop_
_entity_poly.entity_id
_entity_poly.type
_entity_poly.pdbx_seq_one_letter_code
_entity_poly.pdbx_strand_id
1 'polypeptide(L)'
;ERELIVERTLAGLAAARAQGRIGGRRPKLTKEQHEQIARLIKNGHDRKQLAIIYGIGISTIYRYHPAGESTGTTEKTRGNKKPLI
;
A
#
# COMPACT_ATOMS: atom_id res chain seq x y z
N GLU A 1 33.87 -0.80 -24.09
CA GLU A 1 33.85 -1.93 -23.13
C GLU A 1 32.61 -1.93 -22.22
N ARG A 2 32.31 -0.82 -21.50
CA ARG A 2 31.11 -0.72 -20.64
C ARG A 2 29.78 -0.93 -21.38
N GLU A 3 29.67 -0.45 -22.61
CA GLU A 3 28.47 -0.60 -23.43
C GLU A 3 28.11 -2.07 -23.68
N LEU A 4 29.11 -2.91 -23.94
CA LEU A 4 28.92 -4.35 -24.17
C LEU A 4 28.40 -5.08 -22.92
N ILE A 5 28.79 -4.62 -21.73
CA ILE A 5 28.32 -5.16 -20.45
C ILE A 5 26.87 -4.74 -20.21
N VAL A 6 26.55 -3.47 -20.45
CA VAL A 6 25.18 -2.96 -20.34
C VAL A 6 24.25 -3.71 -21.29
N GLU A 7 24.65 -3.90 -22.54
CA GLU A 7 23.84 -4.60 -23.54
C GLU A 7 23.56 -6.06 -23.13
N ARG A 8 24.57 -6.79 -22.65
CA ARG A 8 24.40 -8.16 -22.13
C ARG A 8 23.47 -8.23 -20.92
N THR A 9 23.59 -7.28 -19.98
CA THR A 9 22.71 -7.27 -18.80
C THR A 9 21.26 -6.96 -19.16
N LEU A 10 21.03 -6.03 -20.09
CA LEU A 10 19.69 -5.72 -20.59
C LEU A 10 19.08 -6.92 -21.32
N ALA A 11 19.86 -7.62 -22.17
CA ALA A 11 19.43 -8.83 -22.85
C ALA A 11 19.03 -9.93 -21.85
N GLY A 12 19.82 -10.13 -20.79
CA GLY A 12 19.49 -11.09 -19.73
C GLY A 12 18.22 -10.71 -18.94
N LEU A 13 18.05 -9.42 -18.61
CA LEU A 13 16.83 -8.94 -17.95
C LEU A 13 15.59 -9.09 -18.84
N ALA A 14 15.73 -8.87 -20.14
CA ALA A 14 14.66 -9.06 -21.11
C ALA A 14 14.25 -10.54 -21.21
N ALA A 15 15.22 -11.44 -21.33
CA ALA A 15 14.96 -12.89 -21.34
C ALA A 15 14.25 -13.36 -20.05
N ALA A 16 14.68 -12.87 -18.89
CA ALA A 16 14.04 -13.21 -17.62
C ALA A 16 12.61 -12.66 -17.52
N ARG A 17 12.34 -11.45 -18.01
CA ARG A 17 10.97 -10.90 -18.08
C ARG A 17 10.08 -11.70 -19.03
N ALA A 18 10.60 -12.15 -20.17
CA ALA A 18 9.87 -13.00 -21.12
C ALA A 18 9.46 -14.35 -20.50
N GLN A 19 10.26 -14.88 -19.58
CA GLN A 19 9.94 -16.07 -18.78
C GLN A 19 8.97 -15.79 -17.61
N GLY A 20 8.45 -14.57 -17.48
CA GLY A 20 7.46 -14.21 -16.46
C GLY A 20 8.06 -13.72 -15.14
N ARG A 21 9.37 -13.47 -15.06
CA ARG A 21 9.97 -12.89 -13.84
C ARG A 21 9.54 -11.43 -13.69
N ILE A 22 8.73 -11.16 -12.68
CA ILE A 22 8.41 -9.80 -12.23
C ILE A 22 9.57 -9.31 -11.35
N GLY A 23 10.45 -8.49 -11.91
CA GLY A 23 11.55 -7.85 -11.18
C GLY A 23 11.10 -6.76 -10.20
N GLY A 24 12.04 -6.19 -9.45
CA GLY A 24 11.79 -5.08 -8.52
C GLY A 24 11.45 -5.51 -7.10
N ARG A 25 11.00 -4.54 -6.28
CA ARG A 25 10.66 -4.76 -4.87
C ARG A 25 9.29 -5.40 -4.76
N ARG A 26 9.19 -6.51 -4.01
CA ARG A 26 7.91 -7.17 -3.72
C ARG A 26 6.96 -6.20 -2.99
N PRO A 27 5.68 -6.09 -3.41
CA PRO A 27 4.67 -5.35 -2.66
C PRO A 27 4.55 -5.86 -1.23
N LYS A 28 4.37 -4.95 -0.27
CA LYS A 28 4.19 -5.31 1.15
C LYS A 28 2.77 -5.76 1.46
N LEU A 29 1.79 -5.36 0.63
CA LEU A 29 0.38 -5.68 0.79
C LEU A 29 -0.02 -6.77 -0.19
N THR A 30 -0.85 -7.71 0.28
CA THR A 30 -1.53 -8.68 -0.57
C THR A 30 -2.80 -8.08 -1.17
N LYS A 31 -3.33 -8.69 -2.22
CA LYS A 31 -4.60 -8.26 -2.84
C LYS A 31 -5.76 -8.24 -1.83
N GLU A 32 -5.84 -9.26 -0.99
CA GLU A 32 -6.87 -9.37 0.05
C GLU A 32 -6.77 -8.23 1.08
N GLN A 33 -5.55 -7.84 1.45
CA GLN A 33 -5.33 -6.71 2.36
C GLN A 33 -5.77 -5.39 1.72
N HIS A 34 -5.55 -5.20 0.42
CA HIS A 34 -6.07 -4.03 -0.30
C HIS A 34 -7.61 -3.97 -0.24
N GLU A 35 -8.29 -5.08 -0.49
CA GLU A 35 -9.75 -5.16 -0.45
C GLU A 35 -10.29 -4.95 0.98
N GLN A 36 -9.59 -5.46 2.00
CA GLN A 36 -9.95 -5.24 3.39
C GLN A 36 -9.78 -3.76 3.79
N ILE A 37 -8.66 -3.13 3.44
CA ILE A 37 -8.40 -1.71 3.70
C ILE A 37 -9.45 -0.84 2.99
N ALA A 38 -9.78 -1.15 1.74
CA ALA A 38 -10.81 -0.44 0.99
C ALA A 38 -12.18 -0.46 1.71
N ARG A 39 -12.59 -1.65 2.18
CA ARG A 39 -13.84 -1.82 2.95
C ARG A 39 -13.82 -1.04 4.26
N LEU A 40 -12.71 -1.08 5.00
CA LEU A 40 -12.58 -0.36 6.26
C LEU A 40 -12.62 1.16 6.06
N ILE A 41 -11.99 1.68 5.02
CA ILE A 41 -12.05 3.10 4.67
C ILE A 41 -13.47 3.50 4.29
N LYS A 42 -14.17 2.68 3.50
CA LYS A 42 -15.58 2.90 3.13
C LYS A 42 -16.51 2.91 4.35
N ASN A 43 -16.22 2.08 5.35
CA ASN A 43 -16.94 2.05 6.63
C ASN A 43 -16.55 3.20 7.59
N GLY A 44 -15.70 4.14 7.16
CA GLY A 44 -15.34 5.33 7.94
C GLY A 44 -14.18 5.15 8.93
N HIS A 45 -13.41 4.07 8.85
CA HIS A 45 -12.24 3.90 9.72
C HIS A 45 -11.13 4.90 9.41
N ASP A 46 -10.42 5.33 10.46
CA ASP A 46 -9.31 6.27 10.33
C ASP A 46 -8.12 5.64 9.62
N ARG A 47 -7.65 6.31 8.56
CA ARG A 47 -6.49 5.92 7.76
C ARG A 47 -5.22 5.83 8.60
N LYS A 48 -5.06 6.66 9.65
CA LYS A 48 -3.90 6.57 10.55
C LYS A 48 -3.90 5.27 11.36
N GLN A 49 -5.05 4.85 11.88
CA GLN A 49 -5.17 3.60 12.62
C GLN A 49 -4.88 2.40 11.73
N LEU A 50 -5.42 2.40 10.50
CA LEU A 50 -5.13 1.36 9.52
C LEU A 50 -3.63 1.28 9.19
N ALA A 51 -2.94 2.42 9.06
CA ALA A 51 -1.50 2.44 8.81
C ALA A 51 -0.71 1.69 9.88
N ILE A 52 -1.09 1.86 11.15
CA ILE A 52 -0.47 1.19 12.30
C ILE A 52 -0.75 -0.32 12.27
N ILE A 53 -2.02 -0.71 12.08
CA ILE A 53 -2.45 -2.12 12.08
C ILE A 53 -1.74 -2.93 10.98
N TYR A 54 -1.66 -2.37 9.77
CA TYR A 54 -1.02 -3.04 8.63
C TYR A 54 0.51 -2.78 8.56
N GLY A 55 1.06 -1.98 9.47
CA GLY A 55 2.48 -1.63 9.50
C GLY A 55 2.97 -0.96 8.21
N ILE A 56 2.14 -0.12 7.59
CA ILE A 56 2.44 0.60 6.35
C ILE A 56 2.50 2.11 6.59
N GLY A 57 3.23 2.82 5.73
CA GLY A 57 3.23 4.29 5.78
C GLY A 57 1.86 4.85 5.40
N ILE A 58 1.46 5.96 6.01
CA ILE A 58 0.18 6.61 5.68
C ILE A 58 0.10 7.04 4.21
N SER A 59 1.25 7.40 3.63
CA SER A 59 1.40 7.68 2.20
C SER A 59 1.05 6.49 1.32
N THR A 60 1.28 5.26 1.80
CA THR A 60 0.88 4.03 1.09
C THR A 60 -0.63 3.92 1.04
N ILE A 61 -1.34 4.22 2.13
CA ILE A 61 -2.80 4.18 2.15
C ILE A 61 -3.38 5.21 1.18
N TYR A 62 -2.91 6.46 1.23
CA TYR A 62 -3.40 7.50 0.31
C TYR A 62 -3.09 7.23 -1.16
N ARG A 63 -1.97 6.56 -1.45
CA ARG A 63 -1.60 6.17 -2.82
C ARG A 63 -2.58 5.17 -3.43
N TYR A 64 -3.08 4.22 -2.63
CA TYR A 64 -4.00 3.18 -3.09
C TYR A 64 -5.48 3.54 -2.87
N HIS A 65 -5.77 4.40 -1.91
CA HIS A 65 -7.12 4.82 -1.51
C HIS A 65 -7.19 6.34 -1.31
N PRO A 66 -7.27 7.12 -2.42
CA PRO A 66 -7.32 8.58 -2.35
C PRO A 66 -8.56 9.08 -1.61
N ALA A 67 -8.47 10.30 -1.06
CA ALA A 67 -9.57 10.90 -0.28
C ALA A 67 -10.71 11.48 -1.13
N GLY A 68 -10.61 11.41 -2.47
CA GLY A 68 -11.52 12.07 -3.41
C GLY A 68 -12.88 11.40 -3.62
N GLU A 69 -13.11 10.20 -3.10
CA GLU A 69 -14.43 9.56 -3.16
C GLU A 69 -15.19 9.81 -1.86
N SER A 70 -15.96 10.89 -1.86
CA SER A 70 -16.82 11.30 -0.76
C SER A 70 -18.06 10.39 -0.67
N THR A 71 -18.01 9.36 0.18
CA THR A 71 -19.20 8.84 0.85
C THR A 71 -19.05 9.12 2.33
N GLY A 72 -19.58 10.28 2.74
CA GLY A 72 -19.59 10.68 4.13
C GLY A 72 -20.46 9.73 4.95
N THR A 73 -19.94 9.28 6.09
CA THR A 73 -20.73 9.15 7.32
C THR A 73 -19.76 9.34 8.48
N THR A 74 -19.90 10.51 9.09
CA THR A 74 -19.17 10.97 10.26
C THR A 74 -19.74 10.26 11.49
N GLU A 75 -19.08 9.21 12.00
CA GLU A 75 -19.32 8.76 13.37
C GLU A 75 -18.00 8.69 14.13
N LYS A 76 -17.72 9.82 14.78
CA LYS A 76 -16.71 10.01 15.80
C LYS A 76 -17.06 9.12 17.02
N THR A 77 -16.41 7.97 17.15
CA THR A 77 -16.58 7.13 18.35
C THR A 77 -15.32 7.10 19.22
N ARG A 78 -15.36 8.03 20.20
CA ARG A 78 -14.93 7.89 21.61
C ARG A 78 -13.52 7.32 21.87
N GLY A 79 -12.53 8.21 21.80
CA GLY A 79 -11.29 8.05 22.56
C GLY A 79 -11.58 8.16 24.06
N ASN A 80 -11.47 7.03 24.75
CA ASN A 80 -11.59 6.89 26.19
C ASN A 80 -10.45 7.68 26.88
N LYS A 81 -10.74 8.85 27.48
CA LYS A 81 -9.79 9.52 28.39
C LYS A 81 -9.93 8.85 29.75
N LYS A 82 -8.95 8.04 30.16
CA LYS A 82 -8.85 7.58 31.56
C LYS A 82 -8.59 8.81 32.45
N PRO A 83 -9.34 9.01 33.55
CA PRO A 83 -9.07 10.10 34.47
C PRO A 83 -7.81 9.80 35.28
N LEU A 84 -7.07 10.87 35.59
CA LEU A 84 -5.96 10.90 36.53
C LEU A 84 -6.45 10.45 37.91
N ILE A 85 -5.66 9.59 38.57
CA ILE A 85 -5.59 9.55 40.03
C ILE A 85 -4.58 10.63 40.42
#